data_AF-A0A9E2I6H8-F1
#
_entry.id   AF-A0A9E2I6H8-F1
#
_cell.length_a   1.000
_cell.length_b   1.000
_cell.length_c   1.000
_cell.angle_alpha   90.00
_cell.angle_beta   90.00
_cell.angle_gamma   90.00
#
_symmetry.space_group_name_H-M   'P 1'
#
loop_
_entity.id
_entity.type
_entity.pdbx_description
1 polymer ?
#
loop_
_entity_poly.entity_id
_entity_poly.type
_entity_poly.pdbx_seq_one_letter_code
_entity_poly.pdbx_strand_id
1 'polypeptide(L)'
;MLDIFVSVSGRYSYHWERRLIPANDLYRHDNAPHKKWRSVATFPKHFHNGSESNVVESHISNTPEDAMREFLMFVRRKLLSSS
;
A
#
# COMPACT_ATOMS: atom_id res chain seq x y z
N MET A 1 3.66 12.28 -0.28
CA MET A 1 3.33 12.19 1.15
C MET A 1 3.40 10.73 1.58
N LEU A 2 3.85 10.44 2.80
CA LEU A 2 3.77 9.10 3.40
C LEU A 2 2.86 9.20 4.63
N ASP A 3 1.87 8.32 4.70
CA ASP A 3 0.97 8.20 5.84
C ASP A 3 0.68 6.73 6.17
N ILE A 4 0.53 6.45 7.45
CA ILE A 4 0.21 5.12 7.96
C ILE A 4 -0.96 5.27 8.94
N PHE A 5 -2.03 4.56 8.65
CA PHE A 5 -3.18 4.40 9.54
C PHE A 5 -3.29 2.94 9.95
N VAL A 6 -3.39 2.71 11.26
CA VAL A 6 -3.69 1.38 11.84
C VAL A 6 -4.71 1.58 12.95
N SER A 7 -5.77 0.78 12.93
CA SER A 7 -6.83 0.81 13.94
C SER A 7 -6.78 -0.43 14.85
N VAL A 8 -7.37 -0.30 16.04
CA VAL A 8 -7.52 -1.40 16.99
C VAL A 8 -8.39 -2.56 16.46
N SER A 9 -9.23 -2.31 15.45
CA SER A 9 -10.06 -3.34 14.80
C SER A 9 -9.35 -4.05 13.64
N GLY A 10 -8.07 -3.76 13.41
CA GLY A 10 -7.26 -4.35 12.34
C GLY A 10 -7.44 -3.71 10.97
N ARG A 11 -8.21 -2.61 10.85
CA ARG A 11 -8.25 -1.78 9.61
C ARG A 11 -6.92 -1.04 9.45
N TYR A 12 -6.42 -0.95 8.22
CA TYR A 12 -5.18 -0.21 7.95
C TYR A 12 -5.16 0.45 6.57
N SER A 13 -4.28 1.44 6.44
CA SER A 13 -3.82 2.01 5.17
C SER A 13 -2.34 2.37 5.31
N TYR A 14 -1.48 1.70 4.54
CA TYR A 14 -0.06 2.05 4.39
C TYR A 14 0.10 2.74 3.05
N HIS A 15 0.26 4.05 3.05
CA HIS A 15 0.14 4.86 1.85
C HIS A 15 1.38 5.73 1.61
N TRP A 16 1.83 5.75 0.37
CA TRP A 16 2.91 6.61 -0.09
C TRP A 16 2.64 7.07 -1.51
N GLU A 17 2.74 8.39 -1.73
CA GLU A 17 2.55 9.00 -3.03
C GLU A 17 3.66 10.01 -3.35
N ARG A 18 3.98 10.12 -4.63
CA ARG A 18 5.00 11.03 -5.18
C ARG A 18 4.42 11.94 -6.26
N ARG A 19 3.42 12.72 -5.91
CA ARG A 19 2.71 13.62 -6.86
C ARG A 19 3.54 14.79 -7.39
N LEU A 20 4.62 15.15 -6.71
CA LEU A 20 5.46 16.32 -7.04
C LEU A 20 6.63 16.00 -7.97
N ILE A 21 6.74 14.76 -8.46
CA ILE A 21 7.78 14.35 -9.42
C ILE A 21 7.12 13.79 -10.69
N PRO A 22 7.83 13.75 -11.83
CA PRO A 22 7.26 13.29 -13.10
C PRO A 22 6.65 11.88 -13.06
N ALA A 23 7.18 10.99 -12.20
CA ALA A 23 6.64 9.64 -12.04
C ALA A 23 5.18 9.63 -11.57
N ASN A 24 4.76 10.63 -10.77
CA ASN A 24 3.39 10.84 -10.28
C ASN A 24 2.68 9.54 -9.85
N ASP A 25 3.31 8.77 -8.97
CA ASP A 25 2.84 7.44 -8.59
C ASP A 25 2.37 7.35 -7.13
N LEU A 26 1.53 6.35 -6.89
CA LEU A 26 0.89 6.09 -5.60
C LEU A 26 0.96 4.60 -5.27
N TYR A 27 1.34 4.28 -4.05
CA TYR A 27 1.40 2.93 -3.52
C TYR A 27 0.61 2.85 -2.23
N ARG A 28 -0.35 1.94 -2.16
CA ARG A 28 -1.19 1.80 -0.96
C ARG A 28 -1.60 0.37 -0.68
N HIS A 29 -1.16 -0.18 0.45
CA HIS A 29 -1.76 -1.39 1.02
C HIS A 29 -2.97 -0.99 1.88
N ASP A 30 -4.14 -1.54 1.56
CA ASP A 30 -5.42 -1.23 2.22
C ASP A 30 -6.20 -2.53 2.43
N ASN A 31 -7.04 -2.59 3.46
CA ASN A 31 -7.94 -3.71 3.69
C ASN A 31 -9.42 -3.32 3.73
N ALA A 32 -9.80 -2.12 3.29
CA ALA A 32 -11.18 -1.71 3.03
C ALA A 32 -11.89 -2.70 2.11
N PRO A 33 -13.08 -3.20 2.50
CA PRO A 33 -13.85 -4.15 1.70
C PRO A 33 -14.54 -3.44 0.53
N HIS A 34 -13.77 -2.76 -0.31
CA HIS A 34 -14.23 -2.09 -1.52
C HIS A 34 -14.78 -3.14 -2.48
N LYS A 35 -16.10 -3.16 -2.69
CA LYS A 35 -16.79 -4.16 -3.54
C LYS A 35 -16.18 -4.32 -4.94
N LYS A 36 -15.63 -3.24 -5.51
CA LYS A 36 -14.93 -3.24 -6.80
C LYS A 36 -13.70 -4.16 -6.85
N TRP A 37 -13.09 -4.46 -5.71
CA TRP A 37 -11.88 -5.29 -5.58
C TRP A 37 -12.15 -6.70 -5.06
N ARG A 38 -13.43 -7.12 -5.01
CA ARG A 38 -13.83 -8.45 -4.50
C ARG A 38 -13.18 -9.64 -5.22
N SER A 39 -12.66 -9.44 -6.43
CA SER A 39 -11.99 -10.48 -7.23
C SER A 39 -10.51 -10.62 -6.91
N VAL A 40 -9.92 -9.72 -6.12
CA VAL A 40 -8.52 -9.83 -5.68
C VAL A 40 -8.41 -11.02 -4.73
N ALA A 41 -7.44 -11.91 -4.95
CA ALA A 41 -7.32 -13.15 -4.19
C ALA A 41 -7.15 -12.93 -2.67
N THR A 42 -6.54 -11.80 -2.30
CA THR A 42 -6.32 -11.42 -0.89
C THR A 42 -7.45 -10.58 -0.29
N PHE A 43 -8.59 -10.41 -0.98
CA PHE A 43 -9.69 -9.57 -0.52
C PHE A 43 -10.08 -9.91 0.94
N PRO A 44 -10.23 -8.90 1.83
CA PRO A 44 -10.34 -7.47 1.52
C PRO A 44 -9.00 -6.73 1.37
N LYS A 45 -7.87 -7.41 1.61
CA LYS A 45 -6.54 -6.83 1.40
C LYS A 45 -6.30 -6.62 -0.09
N HIS A 46 -5.84 -5.44 -0.45
CA HIS A 46 -5.50 -5.08 -1.81
C HIS A 46 -4.34 -4.07 -1.81
N PHE A 47 -3.61 -4.03 -2.92
CA PHE A 47 -2.48 -3.13 -3.10
C PHE A 47 -2.70 -2.28 -4.36
N HIS A 48 -2.75 -0.97 -4.19
CA HIS A 48 -2.66 -0.01 -5.29
C HIS A 48 -1.18 0.11 -5.68
N ASN A 49 -0.81 -0.32 -6.88
CA ASN A 49 0.58 -0.42 -7.33
C ASN A 49 0.90 0.63 -8.40
N GLY A 50 1.36 1.80 -7.97
CA GLY A 50 1.75 2.92 -8.83
C GLY A 50 0.58 3.82 -9.23
N SER A 51 -0.67 3.35 -9.17
CA SER A 51 -1.86 4.16 -9.43
C SER A 51 -3.08 3.66 -8.64
N GLU A 52 -4.09 4.52 -8.52
CA GLU A 52 -5.37 4.20 -7.88
C GLU A 52 -6.12 3.02 -8.54
N SER A 53 -5.95 2.83 -9.85
CA SER A 53 -6.65 1.80 -10.63
C SER A 53 -5.87 0.49 -10.79
N ASN A 54 -4.55 0.51 -10.61
CA ASN A 54 -3.74 -0.70 -10.71
C ASN A 54 -3.76 -1.47 -9.38
N VAL A 55 -4.82 -2.24 -9.16
CA VAL A 55 -5.05 -2.99 -7.92
C VAL A 55 -4.68 -4.45 -8.08
N VAL A 56 -3.78 -4.92 -7.21
CA VAL A 56 -3.27 -6.29 -7.17
C VAL A 56 -3.37 -6.87 -5.75
N GLU A 57 -2.97 -8.13 -5.59
CA GLU A 57 -2.90 -8.79 -4.30
C GLU A 57 -1.97 -8.07 -3.31
N SER A 58 -2.39 -8.03 -2.05
CA SER A 58 -1.60 -7.50 -0.94
C SER A 58 -1.15 -8.63 -0.03
N HIS A 59 0.15 -8.92 -0.07
CA HIS A 59 0.81 -9.93 0.76
C HIS A 59 1.54 -9.35 1.97
N ILE A 60 1.32 -8.07 2.28
CA ILE A 60 1.91 -7.42 3.46
C ILE A 60 1.53 -8.18 4.74
N SER A 61 2.42 -8.21 5.74
CA SER A 61 2.17 -8.89 7.01
C SER A 61 0.84 -8.47 7.66
N ASN A 62 0.25 -9.38 8.43
CA ASN A 62 -0.92 -9.06 9.27
C ASN A 62 -0.51 -8.47 10.63
N THR A 63 0.77 -8.56 11.00
CA THR A 63 1.34 -7.93 12.20
C THR A 63 1.70 -6.48 11.86
N PRO A 64 1.11 -5.46 12.53
CA PRO A 64 1.29 -4.06 12.15
C PRO A 64 2.75 -3.59 12.12
N GLU A 65 3.58 -4.02 13.08
CA GLU A 65 5.01 -3.66 13.11
C GLU A 65 5.77 -4.21 11.91
N ASP A 66 5.51 -5.47 11.53
CA ASP A 66 6.17 -6.10 10.39
C ASP A 66 5.68 -5.52 9.07
N ALA A 67 4.38 -5.26 8.96
CA ALA A 67 3.79 -4.59 7.80
C ALA A 67 4.39 -3.20 7.60
N MET A 68 4.56 -2.43 8.68
CA MET A 68 5.22 -1.13 8.61
C MET A 68 6.67 -1.25 8.13
N ARG A 69 7.45 -2.22 8.65
CA ARG A 69 8.83 -2.46 8.21
C ARG A 69 8.89 -2.83 6.72
N GLU A 70 8.03 -3.75 6.28
CA GLU A 70 7.94 -4.16 4.88
C GLU A 70 7.63 -2.98 3.95
N PHE A 71 6.66 -2.15 4.33
CA PHE A 71 6.27 -0.97 3.56
C PHE A 71 7.38 0.07 3.49
N LEU A 72 8.03 0.40 4.61
CA LEU A 72 9.14 1.35 4.64
C LEU A 72 10.36 0.83 3.86
N MET A 73 10.62 -0.49 3.88
CA MET A 73 11.66 -1.10 3.06
C MET A 73 11.31 -1.05 1.56
N PHE A 74 10.05 -1.23 1.20
CA PHE A 74 9.57 -1.01 -0.17
C PHE A 74 9.81 0.45 -0.62
N VAL A 75 9.40 1.44 0.19
CA VAL A 75 9.61 2.86 -0.09
C VAL A 75 11.09 3.18 -0.25
N ARG A 76 11.94 2.71 0.68
CA ARG A 76 13.40 2.90 0.63
C ARG A 76 13.99 2.36 -0.68
N ARG A 77 13.61 1.14 -1.08
CA ARG A 77 14.08 0.54 -2.35
C ARG A 77 13.68 1.37 -3.56
N LYS A 78 12.43 1.84 -3.62
CA LYS A 78 11.93 2.70 -4.71
C LYS A 78 12.68 4.02 -4.81
N LEU A 79 13.02 4.63 -3.66
CA LEU A 79 13.80 5.86 -3.63
C LEU A 79 15.24 5.63 -4.11
N LEU A 80 15.88 4.53 -3.69
CA LEU A 80 17.26 4.21 -4.10
C LEU A 80 17.39 3.70 -5.54
N SER A 81 16.34 3.08 -6.09
CA SER A 81 16.33 2.63 -7.49
C SER A 81 16.03 3.76 -8.48
N SER A 82 15.64 4.94 -7.99
CA SER A 82 15.38 6.13 -8.79
C SER A 82 16.61 7.07 -8.82
N SER A 83 17.76 6.59 -8.31
CA SER A 83 19.06 7.28 -8.27
C SER A 83 19.95 6.87 -9.44
#